data_AF-A0A388PZ25-F1
#
_entry.id   AF-A0A388PZ25-F1
#
_cell.length_a   1.000
_cell.length_b   1.000
_cell.length_c   1.000
_cell.angle_alpha   90.00
_cell.angle_beta   90.00
_cell.angle_gamma   90.00
#
_symmetry.space_group_name_H-M   'P 1'
#
loop_
_entity.id
_entity.type
_entity.pdbx_description
1 polymer ?
#
loop_
_entity_poly.entity_id
_entity_poly.type
_entity_poly.pdbx_seq_one_letter_code
_entity_poly.pdbx_strand_id
1 'polypeptide(L)'
;MGIINKKTVPEVANMGVSSYSPKIYFSKLKYFIDQGFKFDHIIFYIDVSDLIDDMNSYVLLPDKKVRDKKWNKRIEWYVNAKFPMLDQIIFRLTKQNRFRANESIFTPVQIYTDPSRIIDKDIAETYSKMNLRAAWTYTKENKIKGYDYGIDRGIEEQLETMDDIFDYLDKLKIKKSIAVYPWPQTILNDVAYNKHVKIWEEFCKNRCNNFINHYPLFMNDKNSIETKKEIIKQNYQIGDIHFNPEGHKRIAEDFLRKFKF
;
A
#
# COMPACT_ATOMS: atom_id res chain seq x y z
N MET A 1 12.40 15.06 -8.49
CA MET A 1 11.84 14.36 -9.67
C MET A 1 11.98 12.85 -9.50
N GLY A 2 10.90 12.09 -9.71
CA GLY A 2 10.87 10.63 -9.57
C GLY A 2 11.65 9.89 -10.68
N ILE A 3 12.02 8.63 -10.43
CA ILE A 3 12.85 7.81 -11.33
C ILE A 3 12.19 7.63 -12.71
N ILE A 4 10.88 7.37 -12.74
CA ILE A 4 10.10 7.19 -13.98
C ILE A 4 10.12 8.48 -14.80
N ASN A 5 9.83 9.63 -14.18
CA ASN A 5 9.78 10.94 -14.86
C ASN A 5 11.12 11.34 -15.51
N LYS A 6 12.25 10.80 -15.06
CA LYS A 6 13.56 11.03 -15.70
C LYS A 6 13.79 10.17 -16.94
N LYS A 7 13.05 9.06 -17.07
CA LYS A 7 13.22 8.04 -18.11
C LYS A 7 12.06 8.00 -19.10
N THR A 8 11.03 8.83 -18.92
CA THR A 8 9.81 8.85 -19.74
C THR A 8 9.50 10.26 -20.19
N VAL A 9 8.89 10.38 -21.38
CA VAL A 9 8.43 11.65 -21.93
C VAL A 9 7.15 12.17 -21.25
N PRO A 10 6.15 11.33 -20.90
CA PRO A 10 4.95 11.82 -20.21
C PRO A 10 5.28 12.47 -18.86
N GLU A 11 4.58 13.58 -18.59
CA GLU A 11 4.61 14.23 -17.28
C GLU A 11 3.92 13.33 -16.24
N VAL A 12 4.65 12.98 -15.18
CA VAL A 12 4.12 12.09 -14.14
C VAL A 12 3.71 12.90 -12.91
N ALA A 13 2.40 12.92 -12.63
CA ALA A 13 1.85 13.43 -11.38
C ALA A 13 1.75 12.31 -10.33
N ASN A 14 2.63 12.32 -9.33
CA ASN A 14 2.49 11.39 -8.20
C ASN A 14 1.41 11.90 -7.23
N MET A 15 0.29 11.17 -7.16
CA MET A 15 -0.84 11.47 -6.27
C MET A 15 -0.89 10.57 -5.02
N GLY A 16 0.14 9.77 -4.76
CA GLY A 16 0.23 8.92 -3.56
C GLY A 16 0.44 9.73 -2.28
N VAL A 17 -0.25 9.35 -1.20
CA VAL A 17 -0.07 9.87 0.17
C VAL A 17 -0.25 8.70 1.13
N SER A 18 0.33 8.79 2.33
CA SER A 18 0.23 7.73 3.35
C SER A 18 -1.22 7.35 3.66
N SER A 19 -1.46 6.04 3.79
CA SER A 19 -2.75 5.44 4.19
C SER A 19 -3.90 5.72 3.22
N TYR A 20 -3.61 5.87 1.93
CA TYR A 20 -4.64 6.05 0.90
C TYR A 20 -5.06 4.72 0.32
N SER A 21 -6.36 4.45 0.37
CA SER A 21 -7.00 3.24 -0.14
C SER A 21 -8.08 3.58 -1.19
N PRO A 22 -8.73 2.60 -1.84
CA PRO A 22 -9.71 2.82 -2.91
C PRO A 22 -10.74 3.92 -2.67
N LYS A 23 -11.34 4.03 -1.47
CA LYS A 23 -12.31 5.10 -1.18
C LYS A 23 -11.68 6.48 -1.36
N ILE A 24 -10.45 6.68 -0.89
CA ILE A 24 -9.73 7.95 -1.06
C ILE A 24 -9.30 8.16 -2.51
N TYR A 25 -8.90 7.10 -3.21
CA TYR A 25 -8.55 7.19 -4.64
C TYR A 25 -9.70 7.84 -5.42
N PHE A 26 -10.93 7.38 -5.18
CA PHE A 26 -12.10 7.93 -5.86
C PHE A 26 -12.28 9.41 -5.57
N SER A 27 -12.37 9.77 -4.28
CA SER A 27 -12.63 11.16 -3.88
C SER A 27 -11.55 12.12 -4.40
N LYS A 28 -10.28 11.69 -4.42
CA LYS A 28 -9.16 12.52 -4.90
C LYS A 28 -9.14 12.66 -6.41
N LEU A 29 -9.33 11.57 -7.15
CA LEU A 29 -9.40 11.62 -8.62
C LEU A 29 -10.54 12.53 -9.07
N LYS A 30 -11.73 12.34 -8.49
CA LYS A 30 -12.89 13.18 -8.78
C LYS A 30 -12.60 14.65 -8.48
N TYR A 31 -12.01 14.96 -7.31
CA TYR A 31 -11.64 16.32 -6.96
C TYR A 31 -10.74 16.98 -8.01
N PHE A 32 -9.65 16.33 -8.42
CA PHE A 32 -8.74 16.94 -9.39
C PHE A 32 -9.35 17.08 -10.78
N ILE A 33 -10.11 16.09 -11.24
CA ILE A 33 -10.80 16.17 -12.53
C ILE A 33 -11.83 17.30 -12.51
N ASP A 34 -12.59 17.45 -11.42
CA ASP A 34 -13.55 18.55 -11.25
C ASP A 34 -12.86 19.94 -11.19
N GLN A 35 -11.58 20.01 -10.78
CA GLN A 35 -10.76 21.22 -10.84
C GLN A 35 -10.13 21.46 -12.23
N GLY A 36 -10.45 20.62 -13.23
CA GLY A 36 -9.98 20.79 -14.61
C GLY A 36 -8.65 20.10 -14.93
N PHE A 37 -8.10 19.29 -14.02
CA PHE A 37 -6.93 18.46 -14.33
C PHE A 37 -7.31 17.39 -15.36
N LYS A 38 -6.43 17.20 -16.34
CA LYS A 38 -6.60 16.19 -17.40
C LYS A 38 -5.55 15.10 -17.22
N PHE A 39 -5.98 13.86 -17.38
CA PHE A 39 -5.13 12.69 -17.26
C PHE A 39 -5.34 11.81 -18.48
N ASP A 40 -4.25 11.42 -19.15
CA ASP A 40 -4.33 10.44 -20.24
C ASP A 40 -4.43 9.01 -19.69
N HIS A 41 -3.76 8.75 -18.55
CA HIS A 41 -3.68 7.43 -17.93
C HIS A 41 -3.55 7.54 -16.40
N ILE A 42 -4.37 6.82 -15.65
CA ILE A 42 -4.23 6.63 -14.20
C ILE A 42 -3.68 5.24 -13.87
N ILE A 43 -2.65 5.18 -13.04
CA ILE A 43 -2.05 3.92 -12.59
C ILE A 43 -2.25 3.80 -11.09
N PHE A 44 -2.96 2.76 -10.67
CA PHE A 44 -3.21 2.45 -9.27
C PHE A 44 -2.16 1.45 -8.76
N TYR A 45 -1.31 1.91 -7.86
CA TYR A 45 -0.41 1.03 -7.10
C TYR A 45 -1.14 0.58 -5.84
N ILE A 46 -1.78 -0.59 -5.90
CA ILE A 46 -2.54 -1.10 -4.76
C ILE A 46 -1.58 -1.62 -3.70
N ASP A 47 -1.67 -1.06 -2.50
CA ASP A 47 -0.87 -1.42 -1.36
C ASP A 47 -1.54 -2.57 -0.57
N VAL A 48 -0.72 -3.44 0.01
CA VAL A 48 -1.17 -4.49 0.94
C VAL A 48 -1.93 -3.89 2.11
N SER A 49 -1.61 -2.66 2.53
CA SER A 49 -2.33 -1.97 3.60
C SER A 49 -3.71 -1.45 3.22
N ASP A 50 -4.02 -1.32 1.94
CA ASP A 50 -5.25 -0.66 1.51
C ASP A 50 -6.47 -1.35 2.08
N LEU A 51 -6.46 -2.69 2.15
CA LEU A 51 -7.61 -3.46 2.65
C LEU A 51 -8.00 -3.03 4.06
N ILE A 52 -7.02 -2.96 4.95
CA ILE A 52 -7.29 -2.57 6.34
C ILE A 52 -7.57 -1.08 6.47
N ASP A 53 -6.95 -0.23 5.66
CA ASP A 53 -7.18 1.21 5.72
C ASP A 53 -8.58 1.58 5.23
N ASP A 54 -9.01 0.98 4.11
CA ASP A 54 -10.33 1.21 3.53
C ASP A 54 -11.45 0.72 4.45
N MET A 55 -11.23 -0.42 5.10
CA MET A 55 -12.15 -1.01 6.05
C MET A 55 -12.16 -0.26 7.38
N ASN A 56 -11.02 0.06 7.98
CA ASN A 56 -10.99 0.57 9.36
C ASN A 56 -11.05 2.10 9.46
N SER A 57 -10.59 2.80 8.42
CA SER A 57 -10.37 4.25 8.49
C SER A 57 -11.44 5.04 7.77
N TYR A 58 -12.03 4.54 6.68
CA TYR A 58 -12.78 5.40 5.75
C TYR A 58 -14.21 4.97 5.49
N VAL A 59 -15.09 5.95 5.30
CA VAL A 59 -16.44 5.80 4.75
C VAL A 59 -16.52 6.61 3.47
N LEU A 60 -16.97 5.99 2.38
CA LEU A 60 -17.35 6.69 1.16
C LEU A 60 -18.82 7.09 1.26
N LEU A 61 -19.09 8.39 1.11
CA LEU A 61 -20.43 8.93 1.15
C LEU A 61 -21.09 8.93 -0.23
N PRO A 62 -22.43 9.08 -0.32
CA PRO A 62 -23.13 9.15 -1.59
C PRO A 62 -22.65 10.28 -2.52
N ASP A 63 -22.13 11.37 -1.97
CA ASP A 63 -21.52 12.49 -2.73
C ASP A 63 -20.09 12.19 -3.21
N LYS A 64 -19.66 10.93 -3.07
CA LYS A 64 -18.33 10.40 -3.39
C LYS A 64 -17.18 11.09 -2.63
N LYS A 65 -17.49 11.76 -1.52
CA LYS A 65 -16.48 12.25 -0.57
C LYS A 65 -16.17 11.18 0.46
N VAL A 66 -14.91 11.15 0.90
CA VAL A 66 -14.47 10.29 1.99
C VAL A 66 -14.51 11.02 3.31
N ARG A 67 -14.91 10.30 4.38
CA ARG A 67 -14.74 10.75 5.76
C ARG A 67 -14.06 9.67 6.60
N ASP A 68 -13.28 10.11 7.58
CA ASP A 68 -12.78 9.20 8.60
C ASP A 68 -13.93 8.59 9.42
N LYS A 69 -13.86 7.28 9.65
CA LYS A 69 -14.73 6.52 10.57
C LYS A 69 -14.53 6.97 12.01
N LYS A 70 -13.27 7.16 12.44
CA LYS A 70 -12.93 7.47 13.82
C LYS A 70 -12.92 8.98 14.05
N TRP A 71 -13.77 9.46 14.96
CA TRP A 71 -13.88 10.89 15.29
C TRP A 71 -12.55 11.50 15.77
N ASN A 72 -11.75 10.74 16.52
CA ASN A 72 -10.44 11.17 17.01
C ASN A 72 -9.44 11.46 15.87
N LYS A 73 -9.50 10.71 14.76
CA LYS A 73 -8.66 10.97 13.58
C LYS A 73 -9.03 12.29 12.90
N ARG A 74 -10.32 12.68 12.91
CA ARG A 74 -10.77 13.97 12.37
C ARG A 74 -10.20 15.15 13.15
N ILE A 75 -10.18 15.03 14.48
CA ILE A 75 -9.58 16.04 15.36
C ILE A 75 -8.09 16.12 15.12
N GLU A 76 -7.40 14.98 15.05
CA GLU A 76 -5.98 14.94 14.76
C GLU A 76 -5.65 15.59 13.41
N TRP A 77 -6.40 15.27 12.35
CA TRP A 77 -6.20 15.88 11.03
C TRP A 77 -6.46 17.39 11.05
N TYR A 78 -7.52 17.85 11.72
CA TYR A 78 -7.82 19.26 11.89
C TYR A 78 -6.71 20.01 12.65
N VAL A 79 -6.20 19.39 13.71
CA VAL A 79 -5.09 19.94 14.52
C VAL A 79 -3.82 19.99 13.68
N ASN A 80 -3.48 18.92 12.96
CA ASN A 80 -2.29 18.85 12.11
C ASN A 80 -2.37 19.81 10.91
N ALA A 81 -3.55 20.00 10.32
CA ALA A 81 -3.76 20.96 9.24
C ALA A 81 -3.56 22.41 9.70
N LYS A 82 -3.96 22.73 10.95
CA LYS A 82 -3.75 24.07 11.52
C LYS A 82 -2.38 24.27 12.16
N PHE A 83 -1.76 23.19 12.61
CA PHE A 83 -0.51 23.21 13.36
C PHE A 83 0.38 22.04 12.93
N PRO A 84 1.01 22.11 11.75
CA PRO A 84 1.84 21.02 11.23
C PRO A 84 3.04 20.67 12.15
N MET A 85 3.48 21.60 13.00
CA MET A 85 4.50 21.34 14.03
C MET A 85 4.01 20.37 15.12
N LEU A 86 2.71 20.37 15.44
CA LEU A 86 2.13 19.44 16.39
C LEU A 86 2.09 18.01 15.85
N ASP A 87 2.16 17.80 14.53
CA ASP A 87 2.23 16.47 13.94
C ASP A 87 3.48 15.73 14.42
N GLN A 88 4.64 16.39 14.51
CA GLN A 88 5.86 15.75 15.04
C GLN A 88 5.73 15.39 16.53
N ILE A 89 5.02 16.21 17.31
CA ILE A 89 4.80 16.00 18.74
C ILE A 89 3.76 14.89 18.95
N ILE A 90 2.63 14.95 18.26
CA ILE A 90 1.60 13.90 18.24
C ILE A 90 2.20 12.61 17.72
N PHE A 91 3.01 12.60 16.68
CA PHE A 91 3.71 11.40 16.18
C PHE A 91 4.65 10.81 17.24
N ARG A 92 5.42 11.65 17.96
CA ARG A 92 6.28 11.20 19.07
C ARG A 92 5.47 10.65 20.25
N LEU A 93 4.31 11.23 20.56
CA LEU A 93 3.44 10.81 21.66
C LEU A 93 2.55 9.59 21.30
N THR A 94 2.09 9.49 20.05
CA THR A 94 1.21 8.44 19.53
C THR A 94 1.96 7.24 18.95
N LYS A 95 3.30 7.28 18.91
CA LYS A 95 4.17 6.13 18.59
C LYS A 95 3.83 4.86 19.41
N GLN A 96 3.10 4.99 20.51
CA GLN A 96 2.59 3.85 21.28
C GLN A 96 1.35 3.16 20.69
N ASN A 97 0.53 3.81 19.85
CA ASN A 97 -0.85 3.35 19.57
C ASN A 97 -1.18 3.04 18.10
N ARG A 98 -0.26 3.25 17.14
CA ARG A 98 -0.55 2.98 15.71
C ARG A 98 -0.11 1.62 15.19
N PHE A 99 0.63 0.84 15.98
CA PHE A 99 1.31 -0.37 15.49
C PHE A 99 1.33 -1.52 16.52
N ARG A 100 0.23 -1.78 17.24
CA ARG A 100 0.25 -2.84 18.28
C ARG A 100 -0.96 -3.75 18.22
N ALA A 101 -0.81 -4.90 17.57
CA ALA A 101 -1.51 -6.10 17.99
C ALA A 101 -0.66 -6.69 19.14
N ASN A 102 -1.04 -6.38 20.38
CA ASN A 102 -0.48 -6.89 21.63
C ASN A 102 1.04 -7.10 21.68
N GLU A 103 1.79 -6.12 22.21
CA GLU A 103 2.87 -6.38 23.15
C GLU A 103 3.28 -5.06 23.84
N SER A 104 3.85 -5.19 25.03
CA SER A 104 4.01 -4.16 26.05
C SER A 104 4.58 -2.81 25.59
N ILE A 105 4.34 -1.79 26.41
CA ILE A 105 4.67 -0.37 26.22
C ILE A 105 6.15 -0.11 25.85
N PHE A 106 7.07 -1.05 26.05
CA PHE A 106 8.51 -0.80 26.16
C PHE A 106 9.44 -1.28 25.03
N THR A 107 8.95 -1.93 23.96
CA THR A 107 9.82 -2.28 22.82
C THR A 107 9.44 -1.51 21.56
N PRO A 108 10.14 -0.41 21.22
CA PRO A 108 10.11 0.14 19.88
C PRO A 108 10.69 -0.92 18.92
N VAL A 109 10.02 -1.16 17.78
CA VAL A 109 10.70 -1.78 16.64
C VAL A 109 11.89 -0.88 16.32
N GLN A 110 13.11 -1.38 16.48
CA GLN A 110 14.31 -0.64 16.12
C GLN A 110 14.33 -0.52 14.60
N ILE A 111 14.15 0.70 14.09
CA ILE A 111 14.38 0.99 12.67
C ILE A 111 15.89 1.05 12.50
N TYR A 112 16.46 0.09 11.79
CA TYR A 112 17.89 0.00 11.60
C TYR A 112 18.29 0.78 10.34
N THR A 113 19.03 1.87 10.54
CA THR A 113 19.53 2.70 9.43
C THR A 113 20.77 2.10 8.75
N ASP A 114 21.42 1.12 9.36
CA ASP A 114 22.61 0.43 8.87
C ASP A 114 22.34 -1.09 8.77
N PRO A 115 22.12 -1.63 7.55
CA PRO A 115 21.85 -3.05 7.33
C PRO A 115 23.00 -3.98 7.76
N SER A 116 24.24 -3.47 7.81
CA SER A 116 25.43 -4.28 8.16
C SER A 116 25.46 -4.70 9.63
N ARG A 117 24.66 -4.05 10.48
CA ARG A 117 24.57 -4.32 11.92
C ARG A 117 23.50 -5.35 12.29
N ILE A 118 22.82 -5.95 11.31
CA ILE A 118 21.61 -6.77 11.51
C ILE A 118 21.94 -8.25 11.29
N ILE A 119 21.74 -9.07 12.32
CA ILE A 119 21.90 -10.52 12.23
C ILE A 119 20.66 -11.10 11.52
N ASP A 120 20.83 -12.10 10.65
CA ASP A 120 19.72 -12.70 9.88
C ASP A 120 18.60 -13.27 10.75
N LYS A 121 18.90 -13.67 11.98
CA LYS A 121 17.91 -14.13 12.96
C LYS A 121 16.93 -13.01 13.33
N ASP A 122 17.38 -11.76 13.28
CA ASP A 122 16.63 -10.58 13.72
C ASP A 122 15.57 -10.15 12.70
N ILE A 123 15.72 -10.45 11.40
CA ILE A 123 14.77 -9.98 10.38
C ILE A 123 13.43 -10.67 10.50
N ALA A 124 13.40 -12.00 10.47
CA ALA A 124 12.15 -12.74 10.56
C ALA A 124 11.41 -12.43 11.87
N GLU A 125 12.16 -12.28 12.97
CA GLU A 125 11.62 -11.89 14.27
C GLU A 125 11.12 -10.43 14.30
N THR A 126 11.83 -9.51 13.66
CA THR A 126 11.41 -8.11 13.55
C THR A 126 10.08 -8.02 12.83
N TYR A 127 9.96 -8.66 11.67
CA TYR A 127 8.75 -8.61 10.85
C TYR A 127 7.61 -9.46 11.41
N SER A 128 7.87 -10.50 12.20
CA SER A 128 6.81 -11.26 12.88
C SER A 128 6.15 -10.47 14.01
N LYS A 129 6.89 -9.54 14.64
CA LYS A 129 6.37 -8.62 15.66
C LYS A 129 5.69 -7.38 15.08
N MET A 130 5.75 -7.17 13.77
CA MET A 130 5.04 -6.07 13.12
C MET A 130 3.53 -6.32 13.08
N ASN A 131 2.76 -5.26 12.82
CA ASN A 131 1.30 -5.35 12.81
C ASN A 131 0.76 -6.38 11.80
N LEU A 132 -0.45 -6.89 12.06
CA LEU A 132 -1.10 -7.93 11.26
C LEU A 132 -1.71 -7.39 9.94
N ARG A 133 -1.33 -6.18 9.48
CA ARG A 133 -1.94 -5.53 8.32
C ARG A 133 -1.67 -6.25 7.00
N ALA A 134 -0.59 -7.04 6.92
CA ALA A 134 -0.29 -7.88 5.78
C ALA A 134 -0.82 -9.32 5.91
N ALA A 135 -1.35 -9.70 7.08
CA ALA A 135 -1.70 -11.09 7.36
C ALA A 135 -2.80 -11.62 6.44
N TRP A 136 -3.63 -10.75 5.88
CA TRP A 136 -4.70 -11.13 4.96
C TRP A 136 -4.19 -11.75 3.65
N THR A 137 -2.93 -11.51 3.27
CA THR A 137 -2.39 -12.08 2.02
C THR A 137 -2.08 -13.57 2.17
N TYR A 138 -1.67 -14.02 3.36
CA TYR A 138 -1.15 -15.37 3.64
C TYR A 138 -1.94 -16.18 4.67
N THR A 139 -2.92 -15.57 5.36
CA THR A 139 -3.79 -16.30 6.30
C THR A 139 -4.83 -17.15 5.57
N LYS A 140 -5.28 -18.22 6.25
CA LYS A 140 -6.47 -19.00 5.84
C LYS A 140 -7.74 -18.54 6.55
N GLU A 141 -7.62 -17.69 7.55
CA GLU A 141 -8.75 -17.19 8.35
C GLU A 141 -9.38 -15.96 7.70
N ASN A 142 -10.71 -15.85 7.74
CA ASN A 142 -11.39 -14.66 7.22
C ASN A 142 -11.37 -13.48 8.22
N LYS A 143 -10.98 -13.69 9.49
CA LYS A 143 -10.99 -12.66 10.52
C LYS A 143 -9.60 -12.51 11.12
N ILE A 144 -9.04 -11.31 11.04
CA ILE A 144 -7.74 -10.97 11.64
C ILE A 144 -7.97 -9.98 12.78
N LYS A 145 -7.24 -10.13 13.87
CA LYS A 145 -7.29 -9.17 14.97
C LYS A 145 -6.95 -7.76 14.48
N GLY A 146 -7.81 -6.80 14.83
CA GLY A 146 -7.67 -5.40 14.44
C GLY A 146 -8.36 -5.05 13.12
N TYR A 147 -8.97 -6.01 12.43
CA TYR A 147 -9.85 -5.76 11.29
C TYR A 147 -11.28 -5.53 11.78
N ASP A 148 -11.97 -4.50 11.29
CA ASP A 148 -13.35 -4.18 11.73
C ASP A 148 -14.33 -5.32 11.37
N TYR A 149 -14.14 -5.98 10.23
CA TYR A 149 -14.93 -7.13 9.76
C TYR A 149 -14.09 -8.12 8.95
N GLY A 150 -14.74 -9.14 8.37
CA GLY A 150 -14.07 -10.18 7.60
C GLY A 150 -13.36 -9.65 6.36
N ILE A 151 -12.24 -10.28 6.02
CA ILE A 151 -11.38 -9.98 4.87
C ILE A 151 -12.19 -9.97 3.58
N ASP A 152 -13.06 -10.96 3.38
CA ASP A 152 -13.81 -11.11 2.14
C ASP A 152 -14.78 -9.94 1.91
N ARG A 153 -15.45 -9.46 2.97
CA ARG A 153 -16.27 -8.25 2.89
C ARG A 153 -15.42 -7.00 2.65
N GLY A 154 -14.25 -6.90 3.28
CA GLY A 154 -13.32 -5.79 3.02
C GLY A 154 -12.87 -5.75 1.56
N ILE A 155 -12.60 -6.92 0.96
CA ILE A 155 -12.24 -7.04 -0.45
C ILE A 155 -13.41 -6.62 -1.33
N GLU A 156 -14.61 -7.13 -1.07
CA GLU A 156 -15.83 -6.77 -1.80
C GLU A 156 -16.02 -5.24 -1.85
N GLU A 157 -15.96 -4.56 -0.70
CA GLU A 157 -16.10 -3.09 -0.65
C GLU A 157 -15.01 -2.35 -1.44
N GLN A 158 -13.77 -2.88 -1.45
CA GLN A 158 -12.70 -2.29 -2.26
C GLN A 158 -12.94 -2.48 -3.75
N LEU A 159 -13.41 -3.67 -4.15
CA LEU A 159 -13.73 -3.97 -5.55
C LEU A 159 -14.89 -3.10 -6.04
N GLU A 160 -15.97 -2.97 -5.25
CA GLU A 160 -17.09 -2.06 -5.55
C GLU A 160 -16.62 -0.61 -5.74
N THR A 161 -15.73 -0.15 -4.85
CA THR A 161 -15.17 1.20 -4.96
C THR A 161 -14.29 1.37 -6.20
N MET A 162 -13.49 0.36 -6.54
CA MET A 162 -12.67 0.38 -7.75
C MET A 162 -13.51 0.26 -9.02
N ASP A 163 -14.65 -0.45 -8.98
CA ASP A 163 -15.63 -0.50 -10.06
C ASP A 163 -16.18 0.90 -10.35
N ASP A 164 -16.64 1.60 -9.30
CA ASP A 164 -17.09 2.99 -9.38
C ASP A 164 -16.04 3.92 -10.01
N ILE A 165 -14.78 3.77 -9.60
CA ILE A 165 -13.65 4.54 -10.16
C ILE A 165 -13.46 4.21 -11.64
N PHE A 166 -13.45 2.92 -11.99
CA PHE A 166 -13.21 2.47 -13.35
C PHE A 166 -14.32 2.95 -14.29
N ASP A 167 -15.58 2.88 -13.87
CA ASP A 167 -16.72 3.38 -14.62
C ASP A 167 -16.68 4.90 -14.81
N TYR A 168 -16.24 5.63 -13.78
CA TYR A 168 -16.05 7.07 -13.87
C TYR A 168 -14.95 7.44 -14.88
N LEU A 169 -13.82 6.74 -14.85
CA LEU A 169 -12.71 6.97 -15.79
C LEU A 169 -13.08 6.56 -17.23
N ASP A 170 -13.87 5.50 -17.43
CA ASP A 170 -14.35 5.09 -18.77
C ASP A 170 -15.23 6.12 -19.43
N LYS A 171 -16.14 6.74 -18.67
CA LYS A 171 -16.99 7.84 -19.16
C LYS A 171 -16.16 9.02 -19.67
N LEU A 172 -14.98 9.22 -19.07
CA LEU A 172 -14.03 10.26 -19.44
C LEU A 172 -12.99 9.80 -20.46
N LYS A 173 -13.03 8.53 -20.88
CA LYS A 173 -12.07 7.88 -21.80
C LYS A 173 -10.62 7.96 -21.31
N ILE A 174 -10.42 7.89 -19.98
CA ILE A 174 -9.09 7.91 -19.37
C ILE A 174 -8.58 6.48 -19.24
N LYS A 175 -7.37 6.19 -19.73
CA LYS A 175 -6.74 4.88 -19.61
C LYS A 175 -6.48 4.54 -18.14
N LYS A 176 -6.49 3.26 -17.80
CA LYS A 176 -6.28 2.80 -16.42
C LYS A 176 -5.48 1.51 -16.33
N SER A 177 -4.61 1.44 -15.33
CA SER A 177 -3.76 0.29 -15.06
C SER A 177 -3.64 0.04 -13.56
N ILE A 178 -3.36 -1.20 -13.18
CA ILE A 178 -3.11 -1.59 -11.81
C ILE A 178 -1.71 -2.17 -11.68
N ALA A 179 -1.03 -1.85 -10.59
CA ALA A 179 0.24 -2.43 -10.19
C ALA A 179 0.16 -2.93 -8.75
N VAL A 180 0.80 -4.07 -8.47
CA VAL A 180 0.88 -4.67 -7.14
C VAL A 180 2.32 -5.01 -6.79
N TYR A 181 2.67 -4.90 -5.52
CA TYR A 181 4.01 -5.17 -4.98
C TYR A 181 3.90 -5.81 -3.59
N PRO A 182 4.89 -6.64 -3.20
CA PRO A 182 4.83 -7.35 -1.92
C PRO A 182 5.31 -6.47 -0.77
N TRP A 183 4.93 -6.83 0.45
CA TRP A 183 5.58 -6.38 1.69
C TRP A 183 6.57 -7.42 2.20
N PRO A 184 7.51 -7.04 3.09
CA PRO A 184 8.41 -8.00 3.74
C PRO A 184 7.68 -9.16 4.43
N GLN A 185 6.58 -8.88 5.14
CA GLN A 185 5.79 -9.94 5.79
C GLN A 185 5.21 -10.94 4.77
N THR A 186 4.76 -10.46 3.61
CA THR A 186 4.28 -11.33 2.52
C THR A 186 5.44 -12.12 1.90
N ILE A 187 6.62 -11.51 1.70
CA ILE A 187 7.84 -12.22 1.25
C ILE A 187 8.18 -13.38 2.17
N LEU A 188 8.13 -13.17 3.49
CA LEU A 188 8.46 -14.20 4.46
C LEU A 188 7.44 -15.34 4.48
N ASN A 189 6.14 -15.05 4.42
CA ASN A 189 5.08 -15.99 4.78
C ASN A 189 4.25 -16.54 3.60
N ASP A 190 4.46 -16.05 2.38
CA ASP A 190 3.58 -16.33 1.25
C ASP A 190 4.34 -16.76 -0.01
N VAL A 191 3.59 -16.99 -1.09
CA VAL A 191 4.03 -17.30 -2.45
C VAL A 191 3.93 -16.08 -3.38
N ALA A 192 4.63 -16.12 -4.52
CA ALA A 192 4.64 -15.03 -5.51
C ALA A 192 3.27 -14.75 -6.15
N TYR A 193 2.44 -15.79 -6.28
CA TYR A 193 1.09 -15.70 -6.84
C TYR A 193 0.02 -15.93 -5.76
N ASN A 194 -0.17 -14.92 -4.92
CA ASN A 194 -1.01 -15.00 -3.71
C ASN A 194 -2.40 -14.33 -3.87
N LYS A 195 -3.16 -14.24 -2.76
CA LYS A 195 -4.50 -13.64 -2.73
C LYS A 195 -4.51 -12.21 -3.26
N HIS A 196 -3.52 -11.39 -2.90
CA HIS A 196 -3.42 -10.00 -3.35
C HIS A 196 -3.25 -9.90 -4.87
N VAL A 197 -2.33 -10.69 -5.44
CA VAL A 197 -2.11 -10.71 -6.90
C VAL A 197 -3.36 -11.19 -7.64
N LYS A 198 -3.97 -12.30 -7.20
CA LYS A 198 -5.12 -12.91 -7.87
C LYS A 198 -6.31 -11.98 -7.97
N ILE A 199 -6.65 -11.30 -6.88
CA ILE A 199 -7.80 -10.38 -6.83
C ILE A 199 -7.63 -9.27 -7.87
N TRP A 200 -6.46 -8.63 -7.87
CA TRP A 200 -6.23 -7.49 -8.76
C TRP A 200 -5.96 -7.90 -10.20
N GLU A 201 -5.37 -9.07 -10.43
CA GLU A 201 -5.23 -9.60 -11.79
C GLU A 201 -6.60 -9.87 -12.42
N GLU A 202 -7.49 -10.58 -11.71
CA GLU A 202 -8.83 -10.87 -12.18
C GLU A 202 -9.68 -9.60 -12.32
N PHE A 203 -9.60 -8.66 -11.38
CA PHE A 203 -10.27 -7.35 -11.51
C PHE A 203 -9.79 -6.59 -12.75
N CYS A 204 -8.52 -6.68 -13.11
CA CYS A 204 -7.90 -5.91 -14.17
C CYS A 204 -8.12 -6.54 -15.56
N LYS A 205 -8.50 -7.83 -15.61
CA LYS A 205 -8.78 -8.60 -16.81
C LYS A 205 -9.88 -7.93 -17.65
N ASN A 206 -9.59 -7.66 -18.92
CA ASN A 206 -10.48 -6.95 -19.87
C ASN A 206 -10.88 -5.52 -19.47
N ARG A 207 -10.29 -4.94 -18.41
CA ARG A 207 -10.65 -3.62 -17.87
C ARG A 207 -9.48 -2.64 -17.79
N CYS A 208 -8.26 -3.15 -17.73
CA CYS A 208 -7.05 -2.37 -17.68
C CYS A 208 -6.28 -2.39 -19.00
N ASN A 209 -5.52 -1.32 -19.24
CA ASN A 209 -4.48 -1.29 -20.26
C ASN A 209 -3.27 -2.15 -19.89
N ASN A 210 -2.93 -2.22 -18.60
CA ASN A 210 -1.82 -3.03 -18.07
C ASN A 210 -2.14 -3.50 -16.65
N PHE A 211 -1.81 -4.75 -16.34
CA PHE A 211 -1.65 -5.26 -14.97
C PHE A 211 -0.16 -5.52 -14.72
N ILE A 212 0.41 -4.88 -13.69
CA ILE A 212 1.85 -4.94 -13.41
C ILE A 212 2.06 -5.65 -12.08
N ASN A 213 2.43 -6.93 -12.16
CA ASN A 213 2.80 -7.70 -10.98
C ASN A 213 4.30 -7.58 -10.70
N HIS A 214 4.67 -6.92 -9.60
CA HIS A 214 6.05 -6.80 -9.13
C HIS A 214 6.46 -7.92 -8.14
N TYR A 215 5.56 -8.81 -7.72
CA TYR A 215 5.89 -9.89 -6.79
C TYR A 215 7.09 -10.73 -7.27
N PRO A 216 7.17 -11.19 -8.53
CA PRO A 216 8.30 -12.01 -8.99
C PRO A 216 9.68 -11.33 -8.92
N LEU A 217 9.74 -10.01 -8.74
CA LEU A 217 11.00 -9.28 -8.56
C LEU A 217 11.63 -9.51 -7.17
N PHE A 218 10.81 -9.86 -6.18
CA PHE A 218 11.21 -9.97 -4.77
C PHE A 218 10.87 -11.32 -4.14
N MET A 219 10.25 -12.25 -4.87
CA MET A 219 9.88 -13.54 -4.32
C MET A 219 9.76 -14.60 -5.42
N ASN A 220 10.22 -15.79 -5.07
CA ASN A 220 10.07 -17.02 -5.83
C ASN A 220 9.72 -18.12 -4.82
N ASP A 221 8.77 -18.98 -5.15
CA ASP A 221 8.23 -20.00 -4.25
C ASP A 221 9.28 -21.02 -3.79
N LYS A 222 10.40 -21.12 -4.52
CA LYS A 222 11.55 -21.98 -4.18
C LYS A 222 12.60 -21.28 -3.31
N ASN A 223 12.44 -20.00 -2.99
CA ASN A 223 13.40 -19.27 -2.17
C ASN A 223 13.45 -19.84 -0.75
N SER A 224 14.66 -20.11 -0.27
CA SER A 224 14.86 -20.43 1.14
C SER A 224 14.56 -19.21 2.01
N ILE A 225 14.41 -19.43 3.32
CA ILE A 225 14.18 -18.33 4.27
C ILE A 225 15.36 -17.34 4.28
N GLU A 226 16.59 -17.81 4.08
CA GLU A 226 17.80 -16.99 3.96
C GLU A 226 17.71 -16.10 2.71
N THR A 227 17.33 -16.66 1.56
CA THR A 227 17.14 -15.87 0.33
C THR A 227 16.05 -14.81 0.51
N LYS A 228 14.93 -15.15 1.16
CA LYS A 228 13.85 -14.19 1.46
C LYS A 228 14.35 -13.04 2.33
N LYS A 229 15.15 -13.33 3.37
CA LYS A 229 15.75 -12.30 4.24
C LYS A 229 16.73 -11.40 3.50
N GLU A 230 17.55 -11.97 2.62
CA GLU A 230 18.51 -11.19 1.83
C GLU A 230 17.80 -10.25 0.86
N ILE A 231 16.72 -10.71 0.21
CA ILE A 231 15.88 -9.83 -0.62
C ILE A 231 15.32 -8.67 0.21
N ILE A 232 14.87 -8.93 1.44
CA ILE A 232 14.37 -7.87 2.33
C ILE A 232 15.48 -6.87 2.68
N LYS A 233 16.68 -7.36 3.08
CA LYS A 233 17.87 -6.53 3.37
C LYS A 233 18.23 -5.59 2.22
N GLN A 234 18.24 -6.11 1.00
CA GLN A 234 18.67 -5.36 -0.16
C GLN A 234 17.65 -4.32 -0.62
N ASN A 235 16.35 -4.56 -0.41
CA ASN A 235 15.30 -3.80 -1.08
C ASN A 235 14.44 -2.95 -0.14
N TYR A 236 14.45 -3.19 1.17
CA TYR A 236 13.60 -2.50 2.14
C TYR A 236 14.39 -1.73 3.18
N GLN A 237 13.73 -0.77 3.81
CA GLN A 237 14.20 -0.15 5.04
C GLN A 237 13.95 -1.14 6.19
N ILE A 238 14.98 -1.58 6.89
CA ILE A 238 14.82 -2.68 7.86
C ILE A 238 14.07 -2.23 9.10
N GLY A 239 13.06 -3.04 9.48
CA GLY A 239 12.08 -2.68 10.51
C GLY A 239 10.92 -1.84 9.98
N ASP A 240 10.88 -1.61 8.67
CA ASP A 240 9.85 -0.88 7.96
C ASP A 240 9.36 -1.71 6.75
N ILE A 241 8.15 -1.41 6.27
CA ILE A 241 7.51 -2.05 5.11
C ILE A 241 7.86 -1.38 3.78
N HIS A 242 8.40 -0.17 3.81
CA HIS A 242 8.70 0.62 2.63
C HIS A 242 10.05 0.23 2.01
N PHE A 243 10.11 0.35 0.69
CA PHE A 243 11.34 0.13 -0.05
C PHE A 243 12.43 1.15 0.35
N ASN A 244 13.68 0.70 0.24
CA ASN A 244 14.84 1.59 0.25
C ASN A 244 15.09 2.13 -1.20
N PRO A 245 16.12 2.97 -1.43
CA PRO A 245 16.40 3.48 -2.77
C PRO A 245 16.61 2.40 -3.85
N GLU A 246 17.22 1.26 -3.50
CA GLU A 246 17.43 0.15 -4.45
C GLU A 246 16.12 -0.56 -4.78
N GLY A 247 15.27 -0.83 -3.78
CA GLY A 247 13.93 -1.39 -4.01
C GLY A 247 13.09 -0.50 -4.92
N HIS A 248 13.09 0.83 -4.70
CA HIS A 248 12.42 1.79 -5.57
C HIS A 248 12.99 1.80 -7.00
N LYS A 249 14.31 1.69 -7.15
CA LYS A 249 14.95 1.60 -8.47
C LYS A 249 14.50 0.36 -9.22
N ARG A 250 14.50 -0.82 -8.58
CA ARG A 250 14.09 -2.08 -9.21
C ARG A 250 12.60 -2.08 -9.59
N ILE A 251 11.72 -1.53 -8.76
CA ILE A 251 10.30 -1.31 -9.11
C ILE A 251 10.19 -0.44 -10.36
N ALA A 252 10.89 0.70 -10.41
CA ALA A 252 10.81 1.62 -11.53
C ALA A 252 11.33 0.98 -12.83
N GLU A 253 12.42 0.22 -12.78
CA GLU A 253 12.96 -0.49 -13.95
C GLU A 253 12.03 -1.61 -14.43
N ASP A 254 11.46 -2.38 -13.51
CA ASP A 254 10.47 -3.41 -13.85
C ASP A 254 9.19 -2.82 -14.43
N PHE A 255 8.73 -1.68 -13.89
CA PHE A 255 7.61 -0.92 -14.43
C PHE A 255 7.89 -0.48 -15.86
N LEU A 256 9.01 0.19 -16.13
CA LEU A 256 9.36 0.69 -17.47
C LEU A 256 9.50 -0.43 -18.50
N ARG A 257 9.90 -1.63 -18.06
CA ARG A 257 10.00 -2.82 -18.92
C ARG A 257 8.64 -3.41 -19.27
N LYS A 258 7.70 -3.41 -18.33
CA LYS A 258 6.39 -4.07 -18.47
C LYS A 258 5.29 -3.15 -18.99
N PHE A 259 5.38 -1.86 -18.69
CA PHE A 259 4.33 -0.91 -18.99
C PHE A 259 4.35 -0.53 -20.48
N LYS A 260 3.20 -0.72 -21.12
CA LYS A 260 2.95 -0.25 -22.49
C LYS A 260 2.18 1.05 -22.42
N PHE A 261 2.80 2.13 -22.89
CA PHE A 261 2.20 3.46 -23.02
C PHE A 261 1.07 3.45 -24.08
#